data_AF-A0A1G7KQX9-F1
#
_entry.id   AF-A0A1G7KQX9-F1
#
_cell.length_a   1.000
_cell.length_b   1.000
_cell.length_c   1.000
_cell.angle_alpha   90.00
_cell.angle_beta   90.00
_cell.angle_gamma   90.00
#
_symmetry.space_group_name_H-M   'P 1'
#
loop_
_entity.id
_entity.type
_entity.pdbx_description
1 polymer ?
#
loop_
_entity_poly.entity_id
_entity_poly.type
_entity_poly.pdbx_seq_one_letter_code
_entity_poly.pdbx_strand_id
1 'polypeptide(L)' 'MEIYELIEKSKKPLLFEKGSSQMWIDEYISQQMLEAHLDPNTDAASRNPASHICV' A
#
# COMPACT_ATOMS: atom_id res chain seq x y z
N MET A 1 -13.26 15.76 -17.76
CA MET A 1 -13.34 14.61 -16.84
C MET A 1 -14.68 14.75 -16.15
N GLU A 2 -15.64 13.90 -16.52
CA GLU A 2 -17.05 14.09 -16.15
C GLU A 2 -17.32 13.56 -14.74
N ILE A 3 -18.07 14.30 -13.93
CA ILE A 3 -18.35 13.96 -12.52
C ILE A 3 -18.97 12.57 -12.34
N TYR A 4 -19.71 12.09 -13.34
CA TYR A 4 -20.33 10.77 -13.34
C TYR A 4 -19.30 9.63 -13.27
N GLU A 5 -18.14 9.79 -13.91
CA GLU A 5 -17.08 8.77 -13.87
C GLU A 5 -16.49 8.60 -12.46
N LEU A 6 -16.33 9.71 -11.75
CA LEU A 6 -15.85 9.69 -10.36
C LEU A 6 -16.86 9.02 -9.43
N ILE A 7 -18.14 9.27 -9.62
CA ILE A 7 -19.22 8.65 -8.83
C ILE A 7 -19.19 7.12 -9.02
N GLU A 8 -19.05 6.64 -10.26
CA GLU A 8 -18.94 5.20 -10.53
C GLU A 8 -17.71 4.57 -9.88
N LYS A 9 -16.53 5.20 -10.00
CA LYS A 9 -15.28 4.69 -9.41
C LYS A 9 -15.23 4.75 -7.88
N SER A 10 -16.08 5.56 -7.26
CA SER A 10 -16.17 5.69 -5.79
C SER A 10 -17.08 4.64 -5.14
N LYS A 11 -17.79 3.83 -5.94
CA LYS A 11 -18.64 2.76 -5.40
C LYS A 11 -17.80 1.66 -4.74
N LYS A 12 -18.35 1.07 -3.68
CA LYS A 12 -17.73 -0.08 -3.01
C LYS A 12 -17.70 -1.28 -3.97
N PRO A 13 -16.55 -1.96 -4.15
CA PRO A 13 -16.47 -3.14 -4.99
C PRO A 13 -17.24 -4.32 -4.39
N LEU A 14 -17.57 -5.30 -5.24
CA LEU A 14 -18.19 -6.55 -4.80
C LEU A 14 -17.21 -7.36 -3.93
N LEU A 15 -17.78 -8.28 -3.14
CA LEU A 15 -16.97 -9.15 -2.30
C LEU A 15 -16.07 -10.04 -3.18
N PHE A 16 -14.76 -10.02 -2.91
CA PHE A 16 -13.72 -10.73 -3.68
C PHE A 16 -13.55 -10.30 -5.14
N GLU A 17 -14.11 -9.15 -5.53
CA GLU A 17 -13.82 -8.57 -6.84
C GLU A 17 -12.31 -8.31 -6.98
N LYS A 18 -11.75 -8.66 -8.14
CA LYS A 18 -10.34 -8.41 -8.40
C LYS A 18 -10.11 -6.90 -8.44
N GLY A 19 -9.28 -6.40 -7.53
CA GLY A 19 -8.88 -4.99 -7.53
C GLY A 19 -8.04 -4.61 -8.74
N SER A 20 -8.02 -3.32 -9.04
CA SER A 20 -7.20 -2.70 -10.09
C SER A 20 -5.85 -2.18 -9.57
N SER A 21 -5.43 -2.58 -8.38
CA SER A 21 -4.20 -2.06 -7.76
C SER A 21 -2.97 -2.42 -8.59
N GLN A 22 -2.28 -1.40 -9.09
CA GLN A 22 -1.01 -1.53 -9.82
C GLN A 22 0.20 -1.24 -8.94
N MET A 23 -0.02 -0.87 -7.67
CA MET A 23 1.04 -0.49 -6.74
C MET A 23 2.18 -1.51 -6.66
N TRP A 24 1.85 -2.81 -6.72
CA TRP A 24 2.80 -3.91 -6.57
C TRP A 24 3.64 -4.23 -7.81
N ILE A 25 3.25 -3.69 -8.97
CA ILE A 25 3.98 -3.90 -10.25
C ILE A 25 4.71 -2.64 -10.70
N ASP A 26 4.49 -1.53 -10.03
CA ASP A 26 5.22 -0.29 -10.29
C ASP A 26 6.64 -0.42 -9.74
N GLU A 27 7.64 -0.24 -10.60
CA GLU A 27 9.05 -0.42 -10.29
C GLU A 27 9.52 0.55 -9.21
N TYR A 28 9.13 1.82 -9.32
CA TYR A 28 9.50 2.85 -8.37
C TYR A 28 8.90 2.58 -6.99
N ILE A 29 7.61 2.24 -6.92
CA ILE A 29 6.95 1.92 -5.64
C ILE A 29 7.57 0.67 -5.01
N SER A 30 7.86 -0.35 -5.81
CA SER A 30 8.46 -1.60 -5.31
C SER A 30 9.85 -1.35 -4.71
N GLN A 31 10.65 -0.50 -5.35
CA GLN A 31 11.97 -0.10 -4.84
C GLN A 31 11.87 0.66 -3.52
N GLN A 32 10.99 1.68 -3.44
CA GLN A 32 10.80 2.45 -2.21
C GLN A 32 10.23 1.60 -1.07
N MET A 33 9.35 0.64 -1.37
CA MET A 33 8.82 -0.29 -0.38
C MET A 33 9.92 -1.19 0.19
N LEU A 34 10.84 -1.68 -0.66
CA LEU A 34 11.98 -2.48 -0.21
C LEU A 34 12.93 -1.66 0.66
N GLU A 35 13.25 -0.42 0.26
CA GLU A 35 14.07 0.50 1.06
C GLU A 35 13.46 0.70 2.46
N ALA A 36 12.16 0.96 2.54
CA ALA A 36 11.44 1.11 3.81
C ALA A 36 11.39 -0.17 4.66
N HIS A 37 11.44 -1.36 4.05
CA HIS A 37 11.55 -2.63 4.78
C HIS A 37 12.95 -2.84 5.39
N LEU A 38 13.99 -2.35 4.70
CA LEU A 38 15.38 -2.56 5.10
C LEU A 38 15.87 -1.53 6.11
N ASP A 39 15.24 -0.35 6.20
CA ASP A 39 15.59 0.66 7.19
C ASP A 39 15.07 0.29 8.59
N PRO A 40 15.95 -0.05 9.56
CA PRO A 40 15.53 -0.44 10.90
C PRO A 40 15.04 0.74 11.74
N ASN A 41 15.14 1.98 11.26
CA ASN A 41 14.74 3.18 12.01
C ASN A 41 13.29 3.61 11.74
N THR A 42 12.58 2.88 10.88
CA THR A 42 11.21 3.19 10.49
C THR A 42 10.29 1.99 10.68
N ASP A 43 9.03 2.28 10.99
CA ASP A 43 7.94 1.30 11.05
C ASP A 43 7.02 1.41 9.83
N ALA A 44 7.42 2.16 8.79
CA ALA A 44 6.60 2.45 7.62
C ALA A 44 6.24 1.21 6.79
N ALA A 45 7.00 0.12 6.94
CA ALA A 45 6.76 -1.10 6.19
C ALA A 45 6.90 -2.37 7.06
N SER A 46 8.11 -2.72 7.47
CA SER A 46 8.33 -3.73 8.52
C SER A 46 8.41 -3.05 9.88
N ARG A 47 8.08 -3.79 10.95
CA ARG A 47 8.26 -3.26 12.31
C ARG A 47 9.75 -3.14 12.62
N ASN A 48 10.13 -2.03 13.24
CA ASN A 48 11.44 -1.80 13.79
C ASN A 48 11.75 -2.92 14.82
N PRO A 49 12.89 -3.62 14.72
CA PRO A 49 13.26 -4.66 15.67
C PRO A 49 13.28 -4.20 17.14
N ALA A 50 13.61 -2.93 17.41
CA ALA A 50 13.58 -2.36 18.77
C ALA A 50 12.15 -2.15 19.30
N SER A 51 11.14 -2.05 18.41
CA SER A 51 9.72 -2.00 18.80
C SER A 51 9.18 -3.34 19.31
N HIS A 52 10.00 -4.41 19.26
CA HIS A 52 9.71 -5.73 19.82
C HIS A 52 10.16 -5.91 21.28
N ILE A 53 10.51 -4.84 22.01
CA ILE A 53 10.55 -4.92 23.47
C ILE A 53 9.09 -4.99 23.96
N CYS A 54 8.59 -6.22 24.01
CA CYS A 54 7.28 -6.56 24.53
C CYS A 54 7.12 -6.06 25.97
N VAL A 55 5.99 -5.40 26.18
CA VAL A 55 5.26 -5.35 27.45
C VAL A 55 4.98 -6.78 27.93
#